data_AF-A0A7J4KBP9-F1
#
_entry.id   AF-A0A7J4KBP9-F1
#
_cell.length_a   1.000
_cell.length_b   1.000
_cell.length_c   1.000
_cell.angle_alpha   90.00
_cell.angle_beta   90.00
_cell.angle_gamma   90.00
#
_symmetry.space_group_name_H-M   'P 1'
#
loop_
_entity.id
_entity.type
_entity.pdbx_description
1 polymer ?
#
loop_
_entity_poly.entity_id
_entity_poly.type
_entity_poly.pdbx_seq_one_letter_code
_entity_poly.pdbx_strand_id
1 'polypeptide(L)'
;MLVTHALIYLLLAPFIGGLVAGIDRKVTARMQGRAGPPLLQPFYDVGKLFEKENLVVTASQNVYALSYLVFMMVSGALFFAGGDLLLVIFAFTLSHIFLVLGAYASCSPYSFIGAERELLQIIAYEPMIIISAVGMYMVTRSFFVAEIAASSVPIILYLPGVFLGFLTVLTIKLRKSPFDLSTSHHAHQEIVKGVTTEFTGSNLGKIEIAHWYENVFLLGFIFLFFSFSIPVAVAAIIIVYLLEILVDNTFSRVTWQFTLRSAWIVAGMLGLVNLAVLYYLSGGFLV
;
A
#
# COMPACT_ATOMS: atom_id res chain seq x y z
N MET A 1 -20.73 16.32 3.82
CA MET A 1 -19.56 16.27 2.91
C MET A 1 -18.52 15.25 3.38
N LEU A 2 -17.89 15.37 4.56
CA LEU A 2 -16.82 14.43 4.96
C LEU A 2 -17.31 12.97 5.08
N VAL A 3 -18.43 12.77 5.78
CA VAL A 3 -19.04 11.42 5.95
C VAL A 3 -19.51 10.83 4.61
N THR A 4 -19.96 11.67 3.67
CA THR A 4 -20.40 11.18 2.35
C THR A 4 -19.23 10.67 1.53
N HIS A 5 -18.07 11.33 1.53
CA HIS A 5 -16.87 10.84 0.83
C HIS A 5 -16.33 9.55 1.46
N ALA A 6 -16.34 9.44 2.79
CA ALA A 6 -15.98 8.20 3.49
C ALA A 6 -16.90 7.03 3.08
N LEU A 7 -18.22 7.24 3.05
CA LEU A 7 -19.17 6.21 2.63
C LEU A 7 -19.01 5.82 1.17
N ILE A 8 -18.76 6.79 0.28
CA ILE A 8 -18.46 6.52 -1.13
C ILE A 8 -17.21 5.65 -1.25
N TYR A 9 -16.15 5.97 -0.50
CA TYR A 9 -14.94 5.14 -0.48
C TYR A 9 -15.21 3.72 0.01
N LEU A 10 -15.88 3.57 1.16
CA LEU A 10 -16.19 2.25 1.72
C LEU A 10 -17.02 1.38 0.76
N LEU A 11 -17.90 1.99 -0.03
CA LEU A 11 -18.70 1.26 -1.01
C LEU A 11 -17.93 0.96 -2.30
N LEU A 12 -17.20 1.93 -2.85
CA LEU A 12 -16.59 1.82 -4.18
C LEU A 12 -15.19 1.21 -4.18
N ALA A 13 -14.41 1.40 -3.12
CA ALA A 13 -13.04 0.90 -3.05
C ALA A 13 -12.88 -0.61 -3.28
N PRO A 14 -13.72 -1.52 -2.73
CA PRO A 14 -13.58 -2.95 -3.03
C PRO A 14 -13.86 -3.26 -4.52
N PHE A 15 -14.75 -2.53 -5.19
CA PHE A 15 -14.99 -2.69 -6.62
C PHE A 15 -13.81 -2.17 -7.45
N ILE A 16 -13.29 -0.98 -7.13
CA ILE A 16 -12.14 -0.40 -7.83
C ILE A 16 -10.90 -1.26 -7.61
N GLY A 17 -10.60 -1.63 -6.36
CA GLY A 17 -9.45 -2.45 -6.00
C GLY A 17 -9.51 -3.85 -6.63
N GLY A 18 -10.68 -4.49 -6.67
CA GLY A 18 -10.87 -5.77 -7.36
C GLY A 18 -10.68 -5.66 -8.88
N LEU A 19 -11.15 -4.59 -9.51
CA LEU A 19 -10.90 -4.34 -10.94
C LEU A 19 -9.41 -4.07 -11.22
N VAL A 20 -8.75 -3.27 -10.38
CA VAL A 20 -7.31 -2.99 -10.46
C VAL A 20 -6.50 -4.28 -10.34
N ALA A 21 -6.83 -5.16 -9.38
CA ALA A 21 -6.22 -6.49 -9.26
C ALA A 21 -6.46 -7.38 -10.50
N GLY A 22 -7.63 -7.25 -11.16
CA GLY A 22 -7.92 -7.94 -12.40
C GLY A 22 -7.10 -7.42 -13.58
N ILE A 23 -6.91 -6.10 -13.65
CA ILE A 23 -6.04 -5.44 -14.64
C ILE A 23 -4.60 -5.89 -14.45
N ASP A 24 -4.09 -5.90 -13.21
CA ASP A 24 -2.75 -6.37 -12.85
C ASP A 24 -2.46 -7.76 -13.43
N ARG A 25 -3.35 -8.73 -13.16
CA ARG A 25 -3.21 -10.11 -13.68
C ARG A 25 -3.21 -10.16 -15.20
N LYS A 26 -4.02 -9.32 -15.85
CA LYS A 26 -4.13 -9.31 -17.32
C LYS A 26 -2.91 -8.68 -17.97
N VAL A 27 -2.41 -7.56 -17.44
CA VAL A 27 -1.21 -6.87 -17.95
C VAL A 27 0.02 -7.75 -17.73
N THR A 28 0.20 -8.29 -16.52
CA THR A 28 1.26 -9.25 -16.19
C THR A 28 1.28 -10.45 -17.14
N ALA A 29 0.11 -11.06 -17.40
CA ALA A 29 0.02 -12.20 -18.34
C ALA A 29 0.43 -11.82 -19.76
N ARG A 30 0.04 -10.62 -20.24
CA ARG A 30 0.40 -10.13 -21.58
C ARG A 30 1.89 -9.83 -21.70
N MET A 31 2.51 -9.27 -20.65
CA MET A 31 3.98 -9.08 -20.60
C MET A 31 4.72 -10.41 -20.69
N GLN A 32 4.16 -11.48 -20.13
CA GLN A 32 4.69 -12.84 -20.18
C GLN A 32 4.34 -13.60 -21.47
N GLY A 33 3.72 -12.96 -22.46
CA GLY A 33 3.35 -13.58 -23.74
C GLY A 33 2.18 -14.58 -23.66
N ARG A 34 1.38 -14.56 -22.58
CA ARG A 34 0.23 -15.47 -22.39
C ARG A 34 -1.09 -14.73 -22.22
N ALA A 35 -2.20 -15.45 -22.38
CA ALA A 35 -3.52 -14.90 -22.12
C ALA A 35 -3.80 -14.83 -20.61
N GLY A 36 -4.18 -13.65 -20.12
CA GLY A 36 -4.59 -13.44 -18.73
C GLY A 36 -6.05 -13.85 -18.46
N PRO A 37 -6.42 -14.02 -17.18
CA PRO A 37 -7.79 -14.35 -16.78
C PRO A 37 -8.80 -13.21 -17.09
N PRO A 38 -10.12 -13.46 -16.98
CA PRO A 38 -11.12 -12.42 -17.12
C PRO A 38 -10.97 -11.33 -16.04
N LEU A 39 -11.37 -10.11 -16.36
CA LEU A 39 -11.20 -8.94 -15.47
C LEU A 39 -11.88 -9.12 -14.10
N LEU A 40 -13.03 -9.81 -14.07
CA LEU A 40 -13.81 -10.04 -12.85
C LEU A 40 -13.31 -11.23 -12.02
N GLN A 41 -12.22 -11.90 -12.42
CA GLN A 41 -11.68 -13.06 -11.71
C GLN A 41 -11.44 -12.84 -10.20
N PRO A 42 -10.88 -11.70 -9.75
CA PRO A 42 -10.65 -11.46 -8.32
C PRO A 42 -11.93 -11.51 -7.48
N PHE A 43 -13.07 -11.09 -8.03
CA PHE A 43 -14.36 -11.18 -7.34
C PHE A 43 -14.84 -12.61 -7.18
N TYR A 44 -14.68 -13.44 -8.21
CA TYR A 44 -15.00 -14.86 -8.13
C TYR A 44 -14.10 -15.60 -7.14
N ASP A 45 -12.80 -15.25 -7.10
CA ASP A 45 -11.85 -15.83 -6.17
C ASP A 45 -12.21 -15.51 -4.72
N VAL A 46 -12.55 -14.25 -4.42
CA VAL A 46 -12.99 -13.85 -3.07
C VAL A 46 -14.32 -14.52 -2.71
N GLY A 47 -15.30 -14.55 -3.62
CA GLY A 47 -16.56 -15.28 -3.40
C GLY A 47 -16.33 -16.74 -3.05
N LYS A 48 -15.45 -17.42 -3.80
CA LYS A 48 -15.03 -18.79 -3.52
C LYS A 48 -14.35 -18.95 -2.16
N LEU A 49 -13.55 -17.98 -1.71
CA LEU A 49 -12.92 -18.02 -0.39
C LEU A 49 -13.95 -17.97 0.74
N PHE A 50 -15.05 -17.24 0.58
CA PHE A 50 -16.13 -17.19 1.58
C PHE A 50 -16.96 -18.48 1.65
N GLU A 51 -17.05 -19.22 0.55
CA GLU A 51 -17.71 -20.53 0.51
C GLU A 51 -16.86 -21.66 1.11
N LYS A 52 -15.55 -21.46 1.20
CA LYS A 52 -14.63 -22.46 1.76
C LYS A 52 -14.73 -22.54 3.27
N GLU A 53 -14.56 -23.75 3.79
CA GLU A 53 -14.41 -24.01 5.22
C GLU A 53 -13.24 -23.17 5.80
N ASN A 54 -13.50 -22.53 6.94
CA ASN A 54 -12.51 -21.74 7.65
C ASN A 54 -11.89 -22.60 8.75
N LEU A 55 -10.72 -23.17 8.44
CA LEU A 55 -9.88 -23.88 9.41
C LEU A 55 -9.06 -22.85 10.18
N VAL A 56 -9.46 -22.63 11.44
CA VAL A 56 -8.85 -21.64 12.32
C VAL A 56 -8.00 -22.36 13.36
N VAL A 57 -6.72 -21.99 13.45
CA VAL A 57 -5.81 -22.58 14.44
C VAL A 57 -6.11 -22.04 15.84
N THR A 58 -6.34 -20.72 15.96
CA THR A 58 -6.69 -20.05 17.22
C THR A 58 -7.78 -19.01 17.00
N ALA A 59 -8.76 -18.91 17.91
CA ALA A 59 -9.90 -17.99 17.79
C ALA A 59 -9.49 -16.50 17.62
N SER A 60 -8.33 -16.10 18.17
CA SER A 60 -7.79 -14.74 18.04
C SER A 60 -7.38 -14.38 16.60
N GLN A 61 -7.02 -15.36 15.77
CA GLN A 61 -6.65 -15.15 14.36
C GLN A 61 -7.80 -14.50 13.57
N ASN A 62 -9.04 -14.88 13.85
CA ASN A 62 -10.24 -14.29 13.23
C ASN A 62 -10.40 -12.81 13.59
N VAL A 63 -10.17 -12.50 14.87
CA VAL A 63 -10.27 -11.13 15.40
C VAL A 63 -9.21 -10.26 14.74
N TYR A 64 -7.97 -10.74 14.65
CA TYR A 64 -6.89 -10.00 14.00
C TYR A 64 -7.10 -9.81 12.49
N ALA A 65 -7.58 -10.82 11.77
CA ALA A 65 -7.93 -10.68 10.36
C ALA A 65 -9.06 -9.65 10.13
N LEU A 66 -10.07 -9.64 11.02
CA LEU A 66 -11.14 -8.66 10.98
C LEU A 66 -10.61 -7.26 11.33
N SER A 67 -9.78 -7.13 12.37
CA SER A 67 -9.17 -5.86 12.77
C SER A 67 -8.29 -5.30 11.66
N TYR A 68 -7.54 -6.12 10.94
CA TYR A 68 -6.78 -5.68 9.75
C TYR A 68 -7.70 -5.03 8.72
N LEU A 69 -8.79 -5.71 8.34
CA LEU A 69 -9.76 -5.20 7.38
C LEU A 69 -10.41 -3.90 7.88
N VAL A 70 -10.87 -3.86 9.14
CA VAL A 70 -11.55 -2.70 9.72
C VAL A 70 -10.62 -1.49 9.78
N PHE A 71 -9.40 -1.63 10.29
CA PHE A 71 -8.47 -0.51 10.37
C PHE A 71 -7.99 -0.04 8.99
N MET A 72 -7.88 -0.93 8.01
CA MET A 72 -7.59 -0.55 6.63
C MET A 72 -8.73 0.26 6.01
N MET A 73 -9.98 -0.16 6.25
CA MET A 73 -11.17 0.59 5.85
C MET A 73 -11.23 1.96 6.53
N VAL A 74 -10.93 2.04 7.83
CA VAL A 74 -10.91 3.29 8.59
C VAL A 74 -9.81 4.22 8.08
N SER A 75 -8.60 3.72 7.82
CA SER A 75 -7.51 4.52 7.29
C SER A 75 -7.89 5.17 5.95
N GLY A 76 -8.40 4.38 5.00
CA GLY A 76 -8.88 4.92 3.73
C GLY A 76 -10.09 5.84 3.89
N ALA A 77 -11.04 5.52 4.77
CA ALA A 77 -12.19 6.38 5.03
C ALA A 77 -11.76 7.75 5.58
N LEU A 78 -10.80 7.79 6.51
CA LEU A 78 -10.20 9.03 7.01
C LEU A 78 -9.49 9.80 5.91
N PHE A 79 -8.76 9.12 5.02
CA PHE A 79 -8.07 9.73 3.89
C PHE A 79 -9.05 10.42 2.93
N PHE A 80 -10.03 9.68 2.41
CA PHE A 80 -10.99 10.23 1.45
C PHE A 80 -12.01 11.18 2.08
N ALA A 81 -12.22 11.11 3.41
CA ALA A 81 -12.97 12.12 4.15
C ALA A 81 -12.21 13.44 4.27
N GLY A 82 -10.92 13.52 3.94
CA GLY A 82 -10.12 14.73 4.10
C GLY A 82 -9.54 14.91 5.51
N GLY A 83 -9.41 13.84 6.29
CA GLY A 83 -8.88 13.87 7.65
C GLY A 83 -7.38 14.18 7.74
N ASP A 84 -6.84 14.12 8.95
CA ASP A 84 -5.42 14.33 9.22
C ASP A 84 -4.58 13.18 8.64
N LEU A 85 -3.59 13.50 7.81
CA LEU A 85 -2.74 12.55 7.10
C LEU A 85 -1.86 11.71 8.05
N LEU A 86 -1.41 12.26 9.18
CA LEU A 86 -0.64 11.51 10.17
C LEU A 86 -1.53 10.49 10.88
N LEU A 87 -2.77 10.86 11.21
CA LEU A 87 -3.74 9.93 11.79
C LEU A 87 -4.09 8.80 10.81
N VAL A 88 -4.22 9.12 9.52
CA VAL A 88 -4.42 8.14 8.45
C VAL A 88 -3.25 7.15 8.37
N ILE A 89 -2.01 7.64 8.40
CA ILE A 89 -0.80 6.81 8.37
C ILE A 89 -0.71 5.94 9.64
N PHE A 90 -1.05 6.48 10.81
CA PHE A 90 -1.10 5.69 12.04
C PHE A 90 -2.11 4.55 11.96
N ALA A 91 -3.35 4.84 11.51
CA ALA A 91 -4.37 3.81 11.32
C ALA A 91 -3.95 2.77 10.29
N PHE A 92 -3.25 3.21 9.23
CA PHE A 92 -2.68 2.35 8.22
C PHE A 92 -1.63 1.40 8.81
N THR A 93 -0.61 1.89 9.51
CA THR A 93 0.40 1.05 10.16
C THR A 93 -0.24 0.09 11.17
N LEU A 94 -1.19 0.57 11.97
CA LEU A 94 -1.89 -0.25 12.96
C LEU A 94 -2.66 -1.40 12.31
N SER A 95 -3.24 -1.20 11.13
CA SER A 95 -3.88 -2.28 10.38
C SER A 95 -2.88 -3.40 10.06
N HIS A 96 -1.69 -3.09 9.55
CA HIS A 96 -0.66 -4.10 9.24
C HIS A 96 -0.15 -4.81 10.49
N ILE A 97 -0.08 -4.12 11.63
CA ILE A 97 0.25 -4.77 12.91
C ILE A 97 -0.78 -5.85 13.24
N PHE A 98 -2.08 -5.63 12.99
CA PHE A 98 -3.08 -6.69 13.17
C PHE A 98 -2.88 -7.88 12.24
N LEU A 99 -2.45 -7.66 10.98
CA LEU A 99 -2.10 -8.77 10.07
C LEU A 99 -0.95 -9.61 10.65
N VAL A 100 0.10 -8.95 11.15
CA VAL A 100 1.25 -9.59 11.81
C VAL A 100 0.82 -10.38 13.06
N LEU A 101 0.01 -9.78 13.94
CA LEU A 101 -0.51 -10.45 15.14
C LEU A 101 -1.36 -11.68 14.79
N GLY A 102 -2.15 -11.60 13.71
CA GLY A 102 -2.90 -12.73 13.19
C GLY A 102 -2.00 -13.87 12.72
N ALA A 103 -0.87 -13.55 12.10
CA ALA A 103 0.13 -14.52 11.67
C ALA A 103 0.97 -15.10 12.82
N TYR A 104 1.15 -14.37 13.93
CA TYR A 104 1.76 -14.94 15.15
C TYR A 104 0.80 -15.86 15.90
N ALA A 105 -0.50 -15.55 15.88
CA ALA A 105 -1.53 -16.34 16.57
C ALA A 105 -1.73 -17.76 16.00
N SER A 106 -1.16 -18.07 14.84
CA SER A 106 -1.30 -19.38 14.19
C SER A 106 -0.30 -20.45 14.65
N CYS A 107 0.61 -20.12 15.59
CA CYS A 107 1.56 -21.06 16.21
C CYS A 107 2.39 -21.92 15.25
N SER A 108 2.58 -21.47 14.00
CA SER A 108 3.33 -22.17 12.95
C SER A 108 4.69 -21.51 12.72
N PRO A 109 5.81 -22.27 12.69
CA PRO A 109 7.14 -21.69 12.44
C PRO A 109 7.24 -20.92 11.13
N TYR A 110 6.56 -21.37 10.07
CA TYR A 110 6.57 -20.69 8.77
C TYR A 110 5.78 -19.37 8.80
N SER A 111 4.64 -19.37 9.49
CA SER A 111 3.84 -18.15 9.68
C SER A 111 4.60 -17.12 10.51
N PHE A 112 5.33 -17.59 11.54
CA PHE A 112 6.18 -16.74 12.38
C PHE A 112 7.27 -16.05 11.56
N ILE A 113 8.01 -16.79 10.73
CA ILE A 113 9.05 -16.20 9.86
C ILE A 113 8.44 -15.23 8.83
N GLY A 114 7.26 -15.54 8.29
CA GLY A 114 6.53 -14.63 7.40
C GLY A 114 6.14 -13.32 8.10
N ALA A 115 5.67 -13.41 9.34
CA ALA A 115 5.30 -12.25 10.17
C ALA A 115 6.52 -11.35 10.49
N GLU A 116 7.65 -11.94 10.85
CA GLU A 116 8.92 -11.20 11.06
C GLU A 116 9.35 -10.45 9.79
N ARG A 117 9.16 -11.05 8.61
CA ARG A 117 9.48 -10.40 7.33
C ARG A 117 8.52 -9.27 6.99
N GLU A 118 7.23 -9.38 7.31
CA GLU A 118 6.29 -8.26 7.19
C GLU A 118 6.72 -7.12 8.12
N LEU A 119 7.12 -7.40 9.37
CA LEU A 119 7.64 -6.38 10.29
C LEU A 119 8.88 -5.67 9.74
N LEU A 120 9.83 -6.42 9.16
CA LEU A 120 10.99 -5.81 8.51
C LEU A 120 10.61 -4.92 7.33
N GLN A 121 9.59 -5.30 6.55
CA GLN A 121 9.06 -4.44 5.49
C GLN A 121 8.41 -3.18 6.06
N ILE A 122 7.61 -3.30 7.14
CA ILE A 122 7.00 -2.16 7.85
C ILE A 122 8.08 -1.14 8.22
N ILE A 123 9.14 -1.60 8.89
CA ILE A 123 10.27 -0.76 9.30
C ILE A 123 11.00 -0.14 8.09
N ALA A 124 11.05 -0.83 6.95
CA ALA A 124 11.72 -0.34 5.75
C ALA A 124 10.96 0.80 5.08
N TYR A 125 9.64 0.67 4.92
CA TYR A 125 8.87 1.63 4.12
C TYR A 125 8.31 2.81 4.92
N GLU A 126 8.06 2.63 6.22
CA GLU A 126 7.32 3.60 7.03
C GLU A 126 8.00 4.97 7.14
N PRO A 127 9.35 5.08 7.30
CA PRO A 127 10.01 6.37 7.30
C PRO A 127 9.72 7.20 6.06
N MET A 128 9.67 6.58 4.88
CA MET A 128 9.41 7.29 3.62
C MET A 128 7.97 7.78 3.51
N ILE A 129 6.99 7.01 4.01
CA ILE A 129 5.58 7.43 4.05
C ILE A 129 5.42 8.66 4.95
N ILE A 130 6.08 8.66 6.12
CA ILE A 130 6.07 9.81 7.04
C ILE A 130 6.76 11.02 6.41
N ILE A 131 7.94 10.84 5.80
CA ILE A 131 8.64 11.91 5.06
C ILE A 131 7.75 12.49 3.96
N SER A 132 6.95 11.65 3.30
CA SER A 132 6.02 12.11 2.27
C SER A 132 4.92 13.01 2.83
N ALA A 133 4.35 12.66 3.99
CA ALA A 133 3.38 13.51 4.68
C ALA A 133 4.00 14.84 5.15
N VAL A 134 5.20 14.80 5.72
CA VAL A 134 5.94 16.01 6.13
C VAL A 134 6.26 16.89 4.93
N GLY A 135 6.67 16.30 3.80
CA GLY A 135 6.90 17.04 2.57
C GLY A 135 5.65 17.74 2.06
N MET A 136 4.51 17.05 2.04
CA MET A 136 3.23 17.65 1.66
C MET A 136 2.86 18.82 2.58
N TYR A 137 3.09 18.69 3.89
CA TYR A 137 2.89 19.78 4.85
C TYR A 137 3.79 20.99 4.55
N MET A 138 5.08 20.77 4.24
CA MET A 138 5.99 21.88 3.92
C MET A 138 5.55 22.69 2.70
N VAL A 139 4.87 22.06 1.74
CA VAL A 139 4.35 22.75 0.55
C VAL A 139 2.99 23.40 0.82
N THR A 140 2.08 22.69 1.48
CA THR A 140 0.66 23.07 1.60
C THR A 140 0.27 23.73 2.91
N ARG A 141 1.16 23.70 3.93
CA ARG A 141 0.94 24.19 5.31
C ARG A 141 -0.11 23.45 6.12
N SER A 142 -0.52 22.27 5.67
CA SER A 142 -1.56 21.49 6.33
C SER A 142 -1.30 20.00 6.30
N PHE A 143 -1.73 19.32 7.35
CA PHE A 143 -1.80 17.86 7.39
C PHE A 143 -3.16 17.33 6.94
N PHE A 144 -4.17 18.18 6.73
CA PHE A 144 -5.48 17.72 6.29
C PHE A 144 -5.47 17.35 4.81
N VAL A 145 -5.89 16.12 4.50
CA VAL A 145 -5.94 15.60 3.14
C VAL A 145 -6.85 16.46 2.24
N ALA A 146 -7.93 17.03 2.80
CA ALA A 146 -8.80 17.95 2.05
C ALA A 146 -8.06 19.20 1.55
N GLU A 147 -7.21 19.78 2.39
CA GLU A 147 -6.46 21.00 2.07
C GLU A 147 -5.32 20.69 1.08
N ILE A 148 -4.65 19.54 1.24
CA ILE A 148 -3.63 19.06 0.30
C ILE A 148 -4.24 18.78 -1.08
N ALA A 149 -5.41 18.15 -1.12
CA ALA A 149 -6.12 17.83 -2.36
C ALA A 149 -6.71 19.07 -3.05
N ALA A 150 -7.05 20.12 -2.30
CA ALA A 150 -7.54 21.39 -2.84
C ALA A 150 -6.42 22.33 -3.31
N SER A 151 -5.15 22.01 -3.02
CA SER A 151 -4.01 22.82 -3.41
C SER A 151 -3.90 22.93 -4.93
N SER A 152 -3.86 24.17 -5.44
CA SER A 152 -3.56 24.45 -6.84
C SER A 152 -2.07 24.37 -7.16
N VAL A 153 -1.22 24.22 -6.14
CA VAL A 153 0.23 24.15 -6.29
C VAL A 153 0.62 22.74 -6.75
N PRO A 154 1.41 22.60 -7.83
CA PRO A 154 1.90 21.30 -8.26
C PRO A 154 2.94 20.75 -7.26
N ILE A 155 2.48 19.99 -6.27
CA ILE A 155 3.29 19.44 -5.17
C ILE A 155 4.50 18.66 -5.70
N ILE A 156 4.30 17.90 -6.78
CA ILE A 156 5.36 17.13 -7.45
C ILE A 156 6.59 17.96 -7.83
N LEU A 157 6.44 19.26 -8.18
CA LEU A 157 7.58 20.11 -8.56
C LEU A 157 8.47 20.47 -7.37
N TYR A 158 7.90 20.54 -6.18
CA TYR A 158 8.61 20.82 -4.93
C TYR A 158 9.14 19.54 -4.27
N LEU A 159 8.50 18.40 -4.56
CA LEU A 159 8.76 17.12 -3.91
C LEU A 159 9.18 16.00 -4.90
N PRO A 160 10.02 16.24 -5.93
CA PRO A 160 10.33 15.20 -6.93
C PRO A 160 11.10 14.02 -6.32
N GLY A 161 12.07 14.27 -5.44
CA GLY A 161 12.79 13.22 -4.71
C GLY A 161 11.89 12.46 -3.74
N VAL A 162 10.93 13.14 -3.11
CA VAL A 162 10.01 12.48 -2.18
C VAL A 162 9.05 11.58 -2.96
N PHE A 163 8.58 12.03 -4.12
CA PHE A 163 7.77 11.20 -5.01
C PHE A 163 8.54 9.97 -5.51
N LEU A 164 9.79 10.13 -5.98
CA LEU A 164 10.61 9.00 -6.40
C LEU A 164 10.87 8.02 -5.24
N GLY A 165 11.13 8.53 -4.03
CA GLY A 165 11.26 7.67 -2.87
C GLY A 165 9.95 6.96 -2.52
N PHE A 166 8.81 7.64 -2.65
CA PHE A 166 7.50 7.05 -2.45
C PHE A 166 7.24 5.91 -3.46
N LEU A 167 7.63 6.07 -4.73
CA LEU A 167 7.56 4.99 -5.73
C LEU A 167 8.37 3.76 -5.32
N THR A 168 9.59 3.94 -4.79
CA THR A 168 10.37 2.79 -4.31
C THR A 168 9.69 2.08 -3.15
N VAL A 169 9.00 2.81 -2.27
CA VAL A 169 8.25 2.22 -1.16
C VAL A 169 6.92 1.62 -1.62
N LEU A 170 6.32 2.16 -2.68
CA LEU A 170 5.11 1.62 -3.29
C LEU A 170 5.34 0.18 -3.78
N THR A 171 6.49 -0.10 -4.42
CA THR A 171 6.85 -1.47 -4.83
C THR A 171 6.90 -2.45 -3.65
N ILE A 172 7.48 -2.03 -2.50
CA ILE A 172 7.51 -2.83 -1.26
C ILE A 172 6.09 -3.07 -0.76
N LYS A 173 5.25 -2.03 -0.81
CA LYS A 173 3.88 -2.06 -0.29
C LYS A 173 2.90 -2.89 -1.10
N LEU A 174 3.00 -2.82 -2.42
CA LEU A 174 2.24 -3.69 -3.31
C LEU A 174 2.73 -5.14 -3.25
N ARG A 175 3.78 -5.42 -2.47
CA ARG A 175 4.42 -6.73 -2.31
C ARG A 175 4.80 -7.34 -3.65
N LYS A 176 5.34 -6.48 -4.53
CA LYS A 176 5.76 -6.80 -5.89
C LYS A 176 7.26 -7.07 -5.93
N SER A 177 7.71 -7.88 -6.88
CA SER A 177 9.14 -8.07 -7.15
C SER A 177 9.75 -6.70 -7.50
N PRO A 178 10.94 -6.35 -6.96
CA PRO A 178 11.92 -7.22 -6.32
C PRO A 178 11.77 -7.39 -4.80
N PHE A 179 10.81 -6.71 -4.16
CA PHE A 179 10.71 -6.59 -2.69
C PHE A 179 9.60 -7.43 -2.05
N ASP A 180 9.15 -8.49 -2.71
CA ASP A 180 8.07 -9.41 -2.31
C ASP A 180 8.43 -10.37 -1.16
N LEU A 181 9.10 -9.87 -0.11
CA LEU A 181 9.72 -10.67 0.95
C LEU A 181 8.73 -11.40 1.86
N SER A 182 7.69 -10.68 2.29
CA SER A 182 6.75 -11.12 3.31
C SER A 182 5.65 -12.02 2.76
N THR A 183 5.09 -11.65 1.61
CA THR A 183 4.14 -12.48 0.87
C THR A 183 4.34 -12.29 -0.61
N SER A 184 4.01 -13.34 -1.34
CA SER A 184 4.02 -13.34 -2.78
C SER A 184 2.82 -14.13 -3.26
N HIS A 185 2.23 -13.68 -4.36
CA HIS A 185 1.26 -14.48 -5.10
C HIS A 185 1.94 -15.57 -5.95
N HIS A 186 3.26 -15.49 -6.11
CA HIS A 186 4.09 -16.51 -6.73
C HIS A 186 4.61 -17.50 -5.68
N ALA A 187 4.58 -18.80 -5.98
CA ALA A 187 5.20 -19.79 -5.13
C ALA A 187 6.72 -19.58 -5.12
N HIS A 188 7.30 -19.23 -3.97
CA HIS A 188 8.74 -19.07 -3.83
C HIS A 188 9.34 -20.19 -2.99
N GLN A 189 10.65 -20.38 -3.16
CA GLN A 189 11.42 -21.44 -2.53
C GLN A 189 11.69 -21.21 -1.04
N GLU A 190 11.54 -19.98 -0.53
CA GLU A 190 11.93 -19.66 0.85
C GLU A 190 10.82 -19.92 1.89
N ILE A 191 9.58 -19.58 1.57
CA ILE A 191 8.41 -19.66 2.46
C ILE A 191 7.15 -19.95 1.62
N VAL A 192 6.22 -20.72 2.18
CA VAL A 192 5.06 -21.26 1.45
C VAL A 192 4.15 -20.16 0.89
N LYS A 193 3.55 -19.34 1.77
CA LYS A 193 2.74 -18.16 1.40
C LYS A 193 3.00 -16.96 2.33
N GLY A 194 4.08 -17.05 3.11
CA GLY A 194 4.51 -16.04 4.07
C GLY A 194 3.49 -15.71 5.15
N VAL A 195 3.23 -14.42 5.41
CA VAL A 195 2.32 -13.97 6.49
C VAL A 195 0.89 -14.52 6.34
N THR A 196 0.49 -14.92 5.13
CA THR A 196 -0.87 -15.45 4.87
C THR A 196 -0.98 -16.98 4.92
N THR A 197 0.09 -17.70 5.30
CA THR A 197 0.18 -19.17 5.19
C THR A 197 -0.95 -19.90 5.94
N GLU A 198 -1.25 -19.46 7.16
CA GLU A 198 -2.21 -20.15 8.05
C GLU A 198 -3.64 -19.56 7.95
N PHE A 199 -3.86 -18.58 7.08
CA PHE A 199 -5.19 -18.01 6.87
C PHE A 199 -5.94 -18.81 5.82
N THR A 200 -7.10 -19.34 6.21
CA THR A 200 -7.93 -20.18 5.35
C THR A 200 -9.32 -19.56 5.13
N GLY A 201 -10.03 -20.08 4.13
CA GLY A 201 -11.41 -19.72 3.80
C GLY A 201 -11.71 -18.22 3.87
N SER A 202 -12.75 -17.88 4.65
CA SER A 202 -13.25 -16.51 4.79
C SER A 202 -12.25 -15.53 5.40
N ASN A 203 -11.30 -15.99 6.23
CA ASN A 203 -10.29 -15.09 6.79
C ASN A 203 -9.30 -14.61 5.73
N LEU A 204 -8.88 -15.52 4.84
CA LEU A 204 -8.06 -15.13 3.69
C LEU A 204 -8.85 -14.19 2.77
N GLY A 205 -10.16 -14.43 2.60
CA GLY A 205 -11.05 -13.52 1.86
C GLY A 205 -11.07 -12.09 2.45
N LYS A 206 -11.14 -11.95 3.78
CA LYS A 206 -11.06 -10.63 4.45
C LYS A 206 -9.71 -9.93 4.18
N ILE A 207 -8.60 -10.67 4.19
CA ILE A 207 -7.26 -10.14 3.91
C ILE A 207 -7.17 -9.66 2.46
N GLU A 208 -7.69 -10.41 1.50
CA GLU A 208 -7.70 -10.01 0.08
C GLU A 208 -8.55 -8.74 -0.13
N ILE A 209 -9.71 -8.63 0.53
CA ILE A 209 -10.51 -7.39 0.50
C ILE A 209 -9.74 -6.23 1.13
N ALA A 210 -9.03 -6.46 2.24
CA ALA A 210 -8.19 -5.43 2.86
C ALA A 210 -7.08 -4.96 1.91
N HIS A 211 -6.46 -5.86 1.13
CA HIS A 211 -5.52 -5.49 0.07
C HIS A 211 -6.15 -4.66 -1.04
N TRP A 212 -7.43 -4.89 -1.37
CA TRP A 212 -8.15 -4.03 -2.33
C TRP A 212 -8.33 -2.61 -1.79
N TYR A 213 -8.68 -2.47 -0.51
CA TYR A 213 -8.72 -1.16 0.14
C TYR A 213 -7.33 -0.49 0.19
N GLU A 214 -6.29 -1.23 0.57
CA GLU A 214 -4.91 -0.76 0.60
C GLU A 214 -4.48 -0.23 -0.78
N ASN A 215 -4.76 -0.97 -1.85
CA ASN A 215 -4.43 -0.54 -3.21
C ASN A 215 -5.10 0.80 -3.56
N VAL A 216 -6.40 0.94 -3.31
CA VAL A 216 -7.12 2.20 -3.61
C VAL A 216 -6.60 3.35 -2.75
N PHE A 217 -6.29 3.09 -1.48
CA PHE A 217 -5.66 4.07 -0.59
C PHE A 217 -4.30 4.55 -1.12
N LEU A 218 -3.42 3.63 -1.53
CA LEU A 218 -2.11 3.97 -2.09
C LEU A 218 -2.21 4.75 -3.41
N LEU A 219 -3.18 4.42 -4.26
CA LEU A 219 -3.48 5.21 -5.46
C LEU A 219 -3.97 6.64 -5.10
N GLY A 220 -4.74 6.77 -4.03
CA GLY A 220 -5.11 8.08 -3.46
C GLY A 220 -3.89 8.89 -3.00
N PHE A 221 -2.88 8.23 -2.44
CA PHE A 221 -1.64 8.91 -2.04
C PHE A 221 -0.86 9.46 -3.25
N ILE A 222 -0.84 8.73 -4.37
CA ILE A 222 -0.28 9.22 -5.64
C ILE A 222 -1.06 10.45 -6.13
N PHE A 223 -2.39 10.43 -6.03
CA PHE A 223 -3.23 11.56 -6.45
C PHE A 223 -2.82 12.87 -5.77
N LEU A 224 -2.45 12.84 -4.49
CA LEU A 224 -2.04 14.04 -3.76
C LEU A 224 -0.84 14.77 -4.37
N PHE A 225 0.13 14.05 -4.95
CA PHE A 225 1.28 14.70 -5.61
C PHE A 225 0.89 15.51 -6.87
N PHE A 226 -0.24 15.15 -7.49
CA PHE A 226 -0.73 15.73 -8.74
C PHE A 226 -2.10 16.43 -8.58
N SER A 227 -2.48 16.80 -7.36
CA SER A 227 -3.81 17.33 -7.02
C SER A 227 -4.21 18.57 -7.82
N PHE A 228 -3.24 19.35 -8.32
CA PHE A 228 -3.47 20.55 -9.15
C PHE A 228 -4.28 20.29 -10.42
N SER A 229 -4.27 19.07 -10.98
CA SER A 229 -5.10 18.74 -12.13
C SER A 229 -5.52 17.27 -12.17
N ILE A 230 -6.84 17.05 -12.18
CA ILE A 230 -7.44 15.71 -12.16
C ILE A 230 -6.97 14.85 -13.35
N PRO A 231 -6.91 15.35 -14.61
CA PRO A 231 -6.47 14.52 -15.73
C PRO A 231 -5.01 14.06 -15.59
N VAL A 232 -4.12 14.92 -15.08
CA VAL A 232 -2.71 14.57 -14.86
C VAL A 232 -2.58 13.58 -13.71
N ALA A 233 -3.35 13.75 -12.63
CA ALA A 233 -3.34 12.81 -11.51
C ALA A 233 -3.79 11.40 -11.94
N VAL A 234 -4.86 11.31 -12.76
CA VAL A 234 -5.33 10.03 -13.30
C VAL A 234 -4.29 9.42 -14.24
N ALA A 235 -3.67 10.21 -15.11
CA ALA A 235 -2.60 9.74 -15.99
C ALA A 235 -1.39 9.24 -15.17
N ALA A 236 -0.99 9.98 -14.14
CA ALA A 236 0.10 9.60 -13.25
C ALA A 236 -0.19 8.28 -12.52
N ILE A 237 -1.41 8.09 -12.00
CA ILE A 237 -1.83 6.82 -11.38
C ILE A 237 -1.68 5.66 -12.37
N ILE A 238 -2.18 5.81 -13.60
CA ILE A 238 -2.10 4.75 -14.62
C ILE A 238 -0.64 4.46 -14.97
N ILE A 239 0.18 5.48 -15.18
CA ILE A 239 1.59 5.34 -15.55
C ILE A 239 2.37 4.68 -14.41
N VAL A 240 2.20 5.15 -13.17
CA VAL A 240 2.85 4.57 -11.99
C VAL A 240 2.44 3.12 -11.82
N TYR A 241 1.15 2.80 -11.91
CA TYR A 241 0.70 1.42 -11.76
C TYR A 241 1.24 0.50 -12.86
N LEU A 242 1.31 0.97 -14.11
CA LEU A 242 1.95 0.22 -15.20
C LEU A 242 3.46 0.06 -14.98
N LEU A 243 4.13 1.06 -14.43
CA LEU A 243 5.54 1.00 -14.08
C LEU A 243 5.78 -0.03 -12.98
N GLU A 244 4.94 -0.06 -11.94
CA GLU A 244 4.99 -1.07 -10.87
C GLU A 244 4.84 -2.50 -11.43
N ILE A 245 3.89 -2.71 -12.35
CA ILE A 245 3.72 -4.00 -13.02
C ILE A 245 4.93 -4.36 -13.88
N LEU A 246 5.51 -3.37 -14.57
CA LEU A 246 6.71 -3.58 -15.37
C LEU A 246 7.89 -3.99 -14.48
N VAL A 247 8.09 -3.30 -13.35
CA VAL A 247 9.14 -3.61 -12.36
C VAL A 247 8.96 -5.05 -11.83
N ASP A 248 7.74 -5.42 -11.46
CA ASP A 248 7.40 -6.77 -10.98
C ASP A 248 7.80 -7.88 -11.98
N ASN A 249 7.57 -7.64 -13.27
CA ASN A 249 7.83 -8.63 -14.33
C ASN A 249 9.26 -8.62 -14.86
N THR A 250 10.07 -7.61 -14.55
CA THR A 250 11.42 -7.43 -15.12
C THR A 250 12.54 -7.65 -14.13
N PHE A 251 12.30 -7.36 -12.84
CA PHE A 251 13.33 -7.48 -11.82
C PHE A 251 13.25 -8.82 -11.10
N SER A 252 14.43 -9.35 -10.76
CA SER A 252 14.56 -10.49 -9.85
C SER A 252 14.42 -10.04 -8.41
N ARG A 253 13.82 -10.90 -7.58
CA ARG A 253 13.73 -10.72 -6.13
C ARG A 253 15.09 -10.44 -5.49
N VAL A 254 15.09 -9.51 -4.53
CA VAL A 254 16.26 -9.14 -3.73
C VAL A 254 16.20 -9.72 -2.33
N THR A 255 17.33 -9.68 -1.62
CA THR A 255 17.40 -10.10 -0.22
C THR A 255 16.77 -9.07 0.72
N TRP A 256 16.35 -9.51 1.90
CA TRP A 256 15.76 -8.63 2.91
C TRP A 256 16.75 -7.58 3.41
N GLN A 257 18.05 -7.91 3.50
CA GLN A 257 19.07 -6.93 3.91
C GLN A 257 19.20 -5.82 2.87
N PHE A 258 19.15 -6.17 1.58
CA PHE A 258 19.22 -5.18 0.51
C PHE A 258 17.96 -4.30 0.51
N THR A 259 16.79 -4.88 0.73
CA THR A 259 15.52 -4.15 0.82
C THR A 259 15.56 -3.12 1.94
N LEU A 260 15.98 -3.52 3.14
CA LEU A 260 16.08 -2.60 4.27
C LEU A 260 17.14 -1.52 4.03
N ARG A 261 18.35 -1.88 3.57
CA ARG A 261 19.39 -0.88 3.26
C ARG A 261 18.95 0.10 2.19
N SER A 262 18.37 -0.39 1.09
CA SER A 262 17.93 0.45 -0.03
C SER A 262 16.80 1.39 0.38
N ALA A 263 15.79 0.91 1.11
CA ALA A 263 14.69 1.75 1.58
C ALA A 263 15.16 2.89 2.49
N TRP A 264 16.10 2.61 3.42
CA TRP A 264 16.68 3.63 4.29
C TRP A 264 17.57 4.62 3.54
N ILE A 265 18.36 4.15 2.58
CA ILE A 265 19.17 5.02 1.71
C ILE A 265 18.25 5.91 0.88
N VAL A 266 17.17 5.38 0.32
CA VAL A 266 16.19 6.14 -0.46
C VAL A 266 15.47 7.17 0.42
N ALA A 267 15.01 6.79 1.61
CA ALA A 267 14.39 7.70 2.56
C ALA A 267 15.33 8.85 2.95
N GLY A 268 16.61 8.55 3.21
CA GLY A 268 17.61 9.57 3.51
C GLY A 268 17.95 10.46 2.30
N MET A 269 18.32 9.85 1.17
CA MET A 269 18.87 10.55 0.01
C MET A 269 17.82 11.24 -0.85
N LEU A 270 16.67 10.60 -1.09
CA LEU A 270 15.62 11.17 -1.93
C LEU A 270 14.57 11.91 -1.10
N GLY A 271 14.29 11.40 0.11
CA GLY A 271 13.36 12.01 1.04
C GLY A 271 13.95 13.23 1.75
N LEU A 272 14.86 13.00 2.72
CA LEU A 272 15.37 14.07 3.59
C LEU A 272 16.16 15.14 2.85
N VAL A 273 17.01 14.78 1.87
CA VAL A 273 17.76 15.79 1.10
C VAL A 273 16.81 16.70 0.35
N ASN A 274 15.73 16.16 -0.23
CA ASN A 274 14.77 16.98 -0.94
C ASN A 274 14.02 17.93 0.03
N LEU A 275 13.63 17.45 1.22
CA LEU A 275 13.06 18.32 2.24
C LEU A 275 14.04 19.41 2.71
N ALA A 276 15.33 19.09 2.85
CA ALA A 276 16.36 20.06 3.21
C ALA A 276 16.56 21.13 2.12
N VAL A 277 16.56 20.72 0.85
CA VAL A 277 16.60 21.64 -0.30
C VAL A 277 15.37 22.54 -0.32
N LEU A 278 14.18 21.96 -0.14
CA LEU A 278 12.93 22.72 -0.07
C LEU A 278 12.96 23.75 1.07
N TYR A 279 13.43 23.34 2.25
CA TYR A 279 13.59 24.24 3.40
C TYR A 279 14.55 25.40 3.09
N TYR A 280 15.70 25.12 2.48
CA TYR A 280 16.66 26.15 2.10
C TYR A 280 16.10 27.12 1.06
N LEU A 281 15.45 26.61 0.00
CA LEU A 281 14.87 27.42 -1.06
C LEU A 281 13.70 28.28 -0.58
N SER A 282 12.96 27.81 0.43
CA SER A 282 11.90 28.58 1.08
C SER A 282 12.40 29.68 2.04
N GLY A 283 13.72 29.90 2.12
CA GLY A 283 14.32 31.02 2.84
C GLY A 283 14.26 30.92 4.36
N GLY A 284 14.16 29.70 4.93
CA GLY A 284 14.05 29.49 6.38
C GLY A 284 12.80 30.10 7.03
N PHE A 285 11.90 30.71 6.25
CA PHE A 285 10.71 31.43 6.73
C PHE A 285 9.49 30.53 6.76
N LEU A 286 9.69 29.30 7.24
CA LEU A 286 8.68 28.27 7.42
C LEU A 286 8.61 27.79 8.86
N VAL A 287 8.76 28.72 9.81
CA VAL A 287 8.41 28.56 11.23
C VAL A 287 7.11 29.31 11.48
#